data_AF-A0A7K4EXN3-F1
#
_entry.id   AF-A0A7K4EXN3-F1
#
_cell.length_a   1.000
_cell.length_b   1.000
_cell.length_c   1.000
_cell.angle_alpha   90.00
_cell.angle_beta   90.00
_cell.angle_gamma   90.00
#
_symmetry.space_group_name_H-M   'P 1'
#
loop_
_entity.id
_entity.type
_entity.pdbx_description
1 polymer ?
#
loop_
_entity_poly.entity_id
_entity_poly.type
_entity_poly.pdbx_seq_one_letter_code
_entity_poly.pdbx_strand_id
1 'polypeptide(L)' 'MTKIPMADDSSPEILQCTTCLLPMQYQTIKDDKFLWQCFKCGKQYLISKNMDDTMEESWSPPR' A
#
# COMPACT_ATOMS: atom_id res chain seq x y z
N MET A 1 -28.20 -9.79 -1.88
CA MET A 1 -27.27 -9.48 -2.98
C MET A 1 -26.38 -8.33 -2.53
N THR A 2 -25.21 -8.65 -1.96
CA THR A 2 -24.24 -7.63 -1.59
C THR A 2 -23.43 -7.33 -2.83
N LYS A 3 -23.80 -6.28 -3.57
CA LYS A 3 -22.97 -5.77 -4.66
C LYS A 3 -21.76 -5.12 -4.01
N ILE A 4 -20.71 -5.91 -3.81
CA ILE A 4 -19.38 -5.40 -3.50
C ILE A 4 -19.05 -4.52 -4.71
N PRO A 5 -18.85 -3.20 -4.54
CA PRO A 5 -18.50 -2.34 -5.65
C PRO A 5 -17.21 -2.93 -6.25
N MET A 6 -17.31 -3.43 -7.49
CA MET A 6 -16.14 -3.83 -8.26
C MET A 6 -15.30 -2.56 -8.34
N ALA A 7 -14.13 -2.61 -7.71
CA ALA A 7 -13.19 -1.50 -7.70
C ALA A 7 -12.97 -1.08 -9.16
N ASP A 8 -13.33 0.15 -9.47
CA ASP A 8 -13.15 0.76 -10.78
C ASP A 8 -11.66 0.66 -11.13
N ASP A 9 -11.35 0.04 -12.27
CA ASP A 9 -10.00 -0.33 -12.77
C ASP A 9 -9.17 0.91 -13.21
N SER A 10 -9.45 2.09 -12.64
CA SER A 10 -8.91 3.38 -13.09
C SER A 10 -8.58 4.35 -11.95
N SER A 11 -8.29 3.83 -10.75
CA SER A 11 -7.70 4.62 -9.64
C SER A 11 -6.49 3.89 -9.03
N PRO A 12 -5.49 4.62 -8.53
CA PRO A 12 -4.09 4.44 -8.90
C PRO A 12 -3.55 3.08 -8.43
N GLU A 13 -2.85 2.41 -9.35
CA GLU A 13 -1.74 1.49 -9.10
C GLU A 13 -1.90 0.64 -7.83
N ILE A 14 -2.60 -0.50 -7.94
CA ILE A 14 -2.57 -1.54 -6.90
C ILE A 14 -1.09 -1.80 -6.56
N LEU A 15 -0.66 -1.29 -5.41
CA LEU A 15 0.74 -1.33 -5.02
C LEU A 15 1.12 -2.77 -4.73
N GLN A 16 1.98 -3.36 -5.56
CA GLN A 16 2.40 -4.75 -5.38
C GLN A 16 3.58 -4.84 -4.43
N CYS A 17 3.52 -5.78 -3.49
CA CYS A 17 4.66 -6.10 -2.65
C CYS A 17 5.75 -6.75 -3.51
N THR A 18 6.93 -6.13 -3.57
CA THR A 18 8.07 -6.67 -4.33
C THR A 18 8.60 -8.01 -3.78
N THR A 19 8.26 -8.37 -2.55
CA THR A 19 8.67 -9.64 -1.93
C THR A 19 7.69 -10.78 -2.20
N CYS A 20 6.39 -10.51 -2.06
CA CYS A 20 5.37 -11.56 -2.17
C CYS A 20 4.64 -11.57 -3.52
N LEU A 21 4.82 -10.52 -4.33
CA LEU A 21 4.06 -10.25 -5.56
C LEU A 21 2.54 -10.21 -5.34
N LEU A 22 2.14 -9.89 -4.11
CA LEU A 22 0.75 -9.76 -3.69
C LEU A 22 0.38 -8.27 -3.56
N PRO A 23 -0.90 -7.92 -3.76
CA PRO A 23 -1.37 -6.56 -3.55
C PRO A 23 -1.14 -6.15 -2.08
N MET A 24 -0.60 -4.96 -1.91
CA MET A 24 -0.53 -4.29 -0.62
C MET A 24 -1.82 -3.53 -0.41
N GLN A 25 -2.24 -3.40 0.84
CA GLN A 25 -3.41 -2.63 1.18
C GLN A 25 -3.00 -1.40 1.97
N TYR A 26 -3.62 -0.28 1.60
CA TYR A 26 -3.52 0.99 2.28
C TYR A 26 -3.99 0.86 3.73
N GLN A 27 -3.20 1.41 4.64
CA GLN A 27 -3.46 1.42 6.07
C GLN A 27 -3.99 2.79 6.52
N THR A 28 -3.17 3.83 6.36
CA THR A 28 -3.45 5.19 6.84
C THR A 28 -2.51 6.18 6.14
N ILE A 29 -2.78 7.48 6.27
CA ILE A 29 -1.79 8.52 5.98
C ILE A 29 -1.01 8.82 7.27
N LYS A 30 0.31 8.98 7.15
CA LYS A 30 1.21 9.38 8.21
C LYS A 30 2.19 10.41 7.65
N ASP A 31 2.27 11.59 8.27
CA ASP A 31 3.18 12.67 7.86
C ASP A 31 3.07 13.03 6.35
N ASP A 32 1.82 13.17 5.84
CA ASP A 32 1.51 13.40 4.42
C ASP A 32 1.95 12.30 3.44
N LYS A 33 2.33 11.12 3.97
CA LYS A 33 2.64 9.90 3.19
C LYS A 33 1.57 8.83 3.38
N PHE A 34 1.20 8.17 2.31
CA PHE A 34 0.32 7.00 2.34
C PHE A 34 1.10 5.78 2.82
N LEU A 35 0.70 5.18 3.94
CA LEU A 35 1.23 3.93 4.43
C LEU A 35 0.49 2.75 3.79
N TRP A 36 1.23 1.92 3.07
CA TRP A 36 0.78 0.67 2.50
C TRP A 36 1.47 -0.49 3.20
N GLN A 37 0.76 -1.60 3.42
CA GLN A 37 1.32 -2.78 4.07
C GLN A 37 0.93 -4.06 3.33
N CYS A 38 1.88 -4.98 3.20
CA CYS A 38 1.62 -6.32 2.71
C CYS A 38 1.11 -7.18 3.86
N PHE A 39 -0.09 -7.74 3.71
CA PHE A 39 -0.70 -8.59 4.72
C PHE A 39 0.00 -9.94 4.92
N LYS A 40 0.74 -10.41 3.91
CA LYS A 40 1.43 -11.70 3.97
C LYS A 40 2.76 -11.61 4.73
N CYS A 41 3.61 -10.64 4.39
CA CYS A 41 4.96 -10.54 4.94
C CYS A 41 5.20 -9.33 5.85
N GLY A 42 4.23 -8.43 6.00
CA GLY A 42 4.38 -7.23 6.85
C GLY A 42 5.27 -6.14 6.28
N LYS A 43 5.69 -6.23 5.01
CA LYS A 43 6.41 -5.16 4.31
C LYS A 43 5.57 -3.89 4.28
N GLN A 44 6.18 -2.73 4.45
CA GLN A 44 5.52 -1.43 4.48
C GLN A 44 6.15 -0.47 3.46
N TYR A 45 5.30 0.32 2.80
CA TYR A 45 5.69 1.41 1.94
C TYR A 45 5.05 2.71 2.40
N LEU A 46 5.85 3.75 2.52
CA LEU A 46 5.40 5.12 2.74
C LEU A 46 5.60 5.88 1.43
N ILE A 47 4.49 6.23 0.80
CA ILE A 47 4.48 6.91 -0.51
C ILE A 47 3.97 8.32 -0.28
N SER A 48 4.82 9.29 -0.54
CA SER A 48 4.44 10.70 -0.45
C SER A 48 3.39 11.06 -1.52
N LYS A 49 2.48 11.97 -1.17
CA LYS A 49 1.43 12.43 -2.10
C LYS A 49 1.99 13.14 -3.34
N ASN A 50 3.19 13.71 -3.23
CA ASN A 50 3.94 14.21 -4.37
C ASN A 50 4.78 13.05 -4.94
N MET A 51 4.51 12.64 -6.18
CA MET A 51 5.26 11.58 -6.89
C MET A 51 6.77 11.89 -7.07
N ASP A 52 7.19 13.13 -6.80
CA ASP A 52 8.59 13.56 -6.82
C ASP A 52 9.34 13.20 -5.51
N ASP A 53 8.59 12.83 -4.46
CA ASP A 53 9.14 12.57 -3.13
C ASP A 53 9.31 11.05 -2.90
N THR A 54 10.54 10.69 -2.59
CA THR A 54 11.10 9.33 -2.45
C THR A 54 10.18 8.34 -1.72
N MET A 55 9.91 7.18 -2.33
CA MET A 55 9.25 6.07 -1.64
C MET A 55 10.14 5.54 -0.50
N GLU A 56 9.60 5.41 0.70
CA GLU A 56 10.34 4.82 1.83
C GLU A 56 9.85 3.40 2.08
N GLU A 57 10.80 2.46 2.18
CA GLU A 57 10.55 1.06 2.49
C GLU A 57 10.86 0.78 3.95
N SER A 58 9.98 0.05 4.63
CA SER A 58 10.19 -0.41 6.00
C SER A 58 9.50 -1.76 6.22
N TRP A 59 9.77 -2.39 7.36
CA TRP A 59 9.14 -3.65 7.74
C TRP A 59 8.40 -3.49 9.05
N SER A 60 7.24 -4.12 9.14
CA SER A 60 6.54 -4.22 10.41
C SER A 60 7.42 -5.02 11.38
N PRO A 61 7.54 -4.59 12.64
CA PRO A 61 8.28 -5.35 13.62
C PRO A 61 7.71 -6.77 13.73
N PRO A 62 8.55 -7.80 13.90
CA PRO A 62 8.06 -9.14 14.19
C PRO A 62 7.20 -9.06 15.45
N ARG A 63 5.98 -9.61 15.36
CA ARG A 63 5.03 -9.64 16.46
C ARG A 63 5.32 -10.81 17.39
#